data_AF-A0A7D9HUV3-F1
#
_entry.id   AF-A0A7D9HUV3-F1
#
_cell.length_a   1.000
_cell.length_b   1.000
_cell.length_c   1.000
_cell.angle_alpha   90.00
_cell.angle_beta   90.00
_cell.angle_gamma   90.00
#
_symmetry.space_group_name_H-M   'P 1'
#
loop_
_entity.id
_entity.type
_entity.pdbx_description
1 polymer ?
#
loop_
_entity_poly.entity_id
_entity_poly.type
_entity_poly.pdbx_seq_one_letter_code
_entity_poly.pdbx_strand_id
1 'polypeptide(L)'
;MKEQPVFSFACKRELKSRTLASARAVKVAEDRTVDPALLFQRFLVVSQTGDLSLEEVLSYELSPYPPSLFEAKNLLRKADKAQLLDGLKNHVASCSVEAALHYIPEVEHNVLNGGPLLHRLKWTEGKTYSSIANAYTDFTVKHYGKATVIFDGYGGGPNIKDHTHQRRSQSRIANKVDISEATKFAGKKDFLSNNENKQALIHLVSTSMRDRGCHAIQAEGDADVEIVKAAVATSSYKTCLICEDTDLLVLLLHHASSNGKKIYFRSDKGGSTTVLDIKVIKQVLGNEICFNLLFLHAFTGCDTTSRIFGIGKKSVLQKFIKNEATLNSCDKVFSSPNQDTDVIVESGSKAMVASFNGKPGGSLFVIRYSTICKNVSAAKNFVVPERFPPTTSATKHHALRKHGLNCSRACGSCQDG
;
A
#
# COMPACT_ATOMS: atom_id res chain seq x y z
N MET A 1 -3.84 70.79 18.38
CA MET A 1 -4.15 69.35 18.52
C MET A 1 -4.73 69.15 19.91
N LYS A 2 -5.94 68.62 20.04
CA LYS A 2 -6.53 68.33 21.36
C LYS A 2 -6.04 66.96 21.83
N GLU A 3 -5.51 66.90 23.04
CA GLU A 3 -5.11 65.66 23.71
C GLU A 3 -6.34 64.79 23.96
N GLN A 4 -6.37 63.59 23.38
CA GLN A 4 -7.37 62.57 23.68
C GLN A 4 -6.73 61.43 24.49
N PRO A 5 -7.43 60.89 25.52
CA PRO A 5 -6.91 59.81 26.34
C PRO A 5 -6.77 58.51 25.55
N VAL A 6 -5.60 57.87 25.69
CA VAL A 6 -5.13 56.67 24.95
C VAL A 6 -6.10 55.48 25.04
N PHE A 7 -6.95 55.42 26.06
CA PHE A 7 -7.88 54.31 26.29
C PHE A 7 -9.25 54.47 25.61
N SER A 8 -9.48 55.55 24.87
CA SER A 8 -10.76 55.78 24.17
C SER A 8 -10.84 55.17 22.76
N PHE A 9 -9.76 54.51 22.30
CA PHE A 9 -9.73 53.87 20.98
C PHE A 9 -10.30 52.44 21.01
N ALA A 10 -11.59 52.30 20.68
CA ALA A 10 -12.18 51.00 20.37
C ALA A 10 -11.92 50.64 18.89
N CYS A 11 -10.89 49.82 18.65
CA CYS A 11 -10.60 49.33 17.30
C CYS A 11 -11.65 48.28 16.87
N LYS A 12 -12.26 48.45 15.70
CA LYS A 12 -13.21 47.46 15.13
C LYS A 12 -12.54 46.09 15.05
N ARG A 13 -13.31 45.01 15.23
CA ARG A 13 -12.81 43.62 15.28
C ARG A 13 -12.01 43.21 14.03
N GLU A 14 -12.28 43.86 12.91
CA GLU A 14 -11.58 43.71 11.61
C GLU A 14 -10.19 44.36 11.55
N LEU A 15 -9.89 45.30 12.45
CA LEU A 15 -8.62 46.05 12.50
C LEU A 15 -7.66 45.52 13.58
N LYS A 16 -8.05 44.51 14.36
CA LYS A 16 -7.16 43.86 15.33
C LYS A 16 -6.23 42.88 14.61
N SER A 17 -4.92 43.09 14.72
CA SER A 17 -3.93 42.12 14.23
C SER A 17 -4.07 40.81 15.02
N ARG A 18 -4.23 39.70 14.31
CA ARG A 18 -4.21 38.36 14.92
C ARG A 18 -2.77 37.91 15.07
N THR A 19 -2.34 37.64 16.30
CA THR A 19 -1.04 37.00 16.55
C THR A 19 -1.11 35.55 16.08
N LEU A 20 0.03 34.98 15.65
CA LEU A 20 0.09 33.59 15.16
C LEU A 20 -0.48 32.58 16.18
N ALA A 21 -0.31 32.86 17.48
CA ALA A 21 -0.84 32.05 18.57
C ALA A 21 -2.38 31.98 18.64
N SER A 22 -3.08 32.95 18.04
CA SER A 22 -4.55 33.01 18.02
C SER A 22 -5.18 32.32 16.80
N ALA A 23 -4.37 31.84 15.85
CA ALA A 23 -4.84 31.19 14.63
C ALA A 23 -5.08 29.69 14.86
N ARG A 24 -6.32 29.22 14.64
CA ARG A 24 -6.67 27.78 14.68
C ARG A 24 -6.09 26.98 13.50
N ALA A 25 -5.71 27.67 12.43
CA ALA A 25 -5.00 27.11 11.27
C ALA A 25 -4.33 28.27 10.52
N VAL A 26 -3.12 28.03 10.00
CA VAL A 26 -2.39 28.96 9.14
C VAL A 26 -2.48 28.47 7.71
N LYS A 27 -2.94 29.33 6.79
CA LYS A 27 -2.99 29.00 5.36
C LYS A 27 -1.62 29.33 4.76
N VAL A 28 -0.80 28.31 4.57
CA VAL A 28 0.47 28.43 3.84
C VAL A 28 0.15 28.68 2.36
N ALA A 29 0.88 29.58 1.71
CA ALA A 29 0.72 29.83 0.29
C ALA A 29 0.91 28.53 -0.51
N GLU A 30 0.11 28.32 -1.55
CA GLU A 30 0.28 27.17 -2.44
C GLU A 30 1.67 27.23 -3.10
N ASP A 31 2.39 26.10 -3.07
CA ASP A 31 3.66 25.95 -3.77
C ASP A 31 3.47 26.36 -5.24
N ARG A 32 4.44 27.05 -5.85
CA ARG A 32 4.36 27.40 -7.28
C ARG A 32 4.44 26.11 -8.08
N THR A 33 3.29 25.50 -8.36
CA THR A 33 3.21 24.23 -9.06
C THR A 33 3.52 24.44 -10.53
N VAL A 34 4.69 23.98 -10.97
CA VAL A 34 5.01 23.89 -12.41
C VAL A 34 4.19 22.75 -12.98
N ASP A 35 3.31 23.05 -13.93
CA ASP A 35 2.55 22.02 -14.66
C ASP A 35 3.52 21.08 -15.40
N PRO A 36 3.59 19.79 -15.01
CA PRO A 36 4.49 18.82 -15.63
C PRO A 36 4.22 18.64 -17.13
N ALA A 37 2.95 18.74 -17.55
CA ALA A 37 2.58 18.57 -18.95
C ALA A 37 3.10 19.74 -19.80
N LEU A 38 2.92 20.97 -19.31
CA LEU A 38 3.41 22.18 -19.97
C LEU A 38 4.94 22.23 -20.03
N LEU A 39 5.63 21.83 -18.96
CA LEU A 39 7.09 21.79 -18.94
C LEU A 39 7.61 20.75 -19.94
N PHE A 40 7.00 19.57 -19.97
CA PHE A 40 7.32 18.51 -20.92
C PHE A 40 7.15 18.97 -22.37
N GLN A 41 6.06 19.67 -22.68
CA GLN A 41 5.83 20.28 -24.00
C GLN A 41 6.95 21.23 -24.40
N ARG A 42 7.29 22.16 -23.52
CA ARG A 42 8.32 23.17 -23.80
C ARG A 42 9.66 22.52 -24.08
N PHE A 43 10.06 21.52 -23.29
CA PHE A 43 11.32 20.82 -23.53
C PHE A 43 11.32 20.00 -24.82
N LEU A 44 10.20 19.36 -25.18
CA LEU A 44 10.09 18.70 -26.48
C LEU A 44 10.22 19.69 -27.64
N VAL A 45 9.55 20.84 -27.60
CA VAL A 45 9.66 21.84 -28.66
C VAL A 45 11.08 22.40 -28.74
N VAL A 46 11.68 22.75 -27.60
CA VAL A 46 13.05 23.26 -27.53
C VAL A 46 14.04 22.23 -28.12
N SER A 47 13.82 20.94 -27.86
CA SER A 47 14.65 19.88 -28.43
C SER A 47 14.58 19.78 -29.96
N GLN A 48 13.48 20.18 -30.57
CA GLN A 48 13.32 20.17 -32.03
C GLN A 48 13.85 21.45 -32.70
N THR A 49 13.98 22.54 -31.94
CA THR A 49 14.41 23.86 -32.47
C THR A 49 15.90 24.13 -32.30
N GLY A 50 16.64 23.28 -31.58
CA GLY A 50 18.09 23.41 -31.36
C GLY A 50 18.89 22.21 -31.86
N ASP A 51 20.17 22.15 -31.51
CA ASP A 51 21.09 21.06 -31.88
C ASP A 51 20.95 19.78 -31.03
N LEU A 52 19.84 19.64 -30.31
CA LEU A 52 19.62 18.50 -29.41
C LEU A 52 18.95 17.36 -30.14
N SER A 53 19.46 16.13 -29.97
CA SER A 53 18.76 14.97 -30.50
C SER A 53 17.52 14.69 -29.64
N LEU A 54 16.36 14.51 -30.28
CA LEU A 54 15.13 14.05 -29.59
C LEU A 54 15.39 12.74 -28.87
N GLU A 55 16.30 11.93 -29.42
CA GLU A 55 16.78 10.70 -28.81
C GLU A 55 17.38 10.99 -27.43
N GLU A 56 18.42 11.79 -27.33
CA GLU A 56 19.07 12.15 -26.06
C GLU A 56 18.11 12.81 -25.06
N VAL A 57 17.26 13.73 -25.52
CA VAL A 57 16.33 14.46 -24.66
C VAL A 57 15.33 13.52 -23.97
N LEU A 58 14.89 12.46 -24.64
CA LEU A 58 13.96 11.49 -24.07
C LEU A 58 14.56 10.50 -23.08
N SER A 59 15.89 10.51 -22.93
CA SER A 59 16.58 9.83 -21.83
C SER A 59 16.32 10.50 -20.47
N TYR A 60 15.93 11.77 -20.49
CA TYR A 60 15.54 12.56 -19.32
C TYR A 60 14.03 12.57 -19.10
N GLU A 61 13.60 12.94 -17.89
CA GLU A 61 12.19 12.87 -17.51
C GLU A 61 11.35 14.00 -18.12
N LEU A 62 11.98 15.16 -18.37
CA LEU A 62 11.36 16.39 -18.91
C LEU A 62 10.17 16.92 -18.08
N SER A 63 10.07 16.49 -16.83
CA SER A 63 9.10 16.95 -15.84
C SER A 63 9.74 16.98 -14.44
N PRO A 64 9.15 17.71 -13.46
CA PRO A 64 9.75 17.83 -12.12
C PRO A 64 9.84 16.52 -11.33
N TYR A 65 9.10 15.50 -11.76
CA TYR A 65 9.08 14.14 -11.22
C TYR A 65 8.66 13.15 -12.32
N PRO A 66 8.95 11.84 -12.19
CA PRO A 66 8.55 10.83 -13.18
C PRO A 66 7.04 10.56 -13.19
N PRO A 67 6.26 11.07 -14.16
CA PRO A 67 4.80 11.01 -14.09
C PRO A 67 4.27 9.59 -14.24
N SER A 68 5.01 8.68 -14.86
CA SER A 68 4.65 7.26 -14.94
C SER A 68 4.71 6.54 -13.58
N LEU A 69 5.44 7.10 -12.61
CA LEU A 69 5.62 6.55 -11.26
C LEU A 69 5.14 7.50 -10.14
N PHE A 70 4.72 8.72 -10.43
CA PHE A 70 4.26 9.68 -9.42
C PHE A 70 3.01 10.43 -9.89
N GLU A 71 2.08 10.66 -8.97
CA GLU A 71 0.88 11.49 -9.17
C GLU A 71 1.21 12.98 -8.99
N ALA A 72 2.06 13.29 -8.00
CA ALA A 72 2.54 14.63 -7.67
C ALA A 72 3.97 14.56 -7.11
N LYS A 73 4.59 15.72 -6.90
CA LYS A 73 5.89 15.81 -6.21
C LYS A 73 5.79 15.09 -4.86
N ASN A 74 6.69 14.12 -4.64
CA ASN A 74 6.73 13.25 -3.44
C ASN A 74 5.51 12.34 -3.23
N LEU A 75 4.63 12.17 -4.21
CA LEU A 75 3.45 11.31 -4.12
C LEU A 75 3.47 10.21 -5.19
N LEU A 76 3.75 8.98 -4.77
CA LEU A 76 3.73 7.79 -5.65
C LEU A 76 2.32 7.56 -6.23
N ARG A 77 2.22 6.90 -7.38
CA ARG A 77 0.91 6.50 -7.92
C ARG A 77 0.30 5.41 -7.05
N LYS A 78 -0.99 5.54 -6.74
CA LYS A 78 -1.72 4.58 -5.90
C LYS A 78 -1.84 3.22 -6.59
N ALA A 79 -1.51 2.14 -5.88
CA ALA A 79 -1.67 0.78 -6.37
C ALA A 79 -3.14 0.42 -6.67
N ASP A 80 -3.36 -0.30 -7.78
CA ASP A 80 -4.65 -0.94 -8.08
C ASP A 80 -4.64 -2.37 -7.52
N LYS A 81 -4.96 -2.49 -6.23
CA LYS A 81 -4.93 -3.77 -5.50
C LYS A 81 -5.99 -4.77 -5.96
N ALA A 82 -7.11 -4.29 -6.54
CA ALA A 82 -8.21 -5.16 -6.94
C ALA A 82 -7.84 -6.02 -8.15
N GLN A 83 -7.10 -5.46 -9.12
CA GLN A 83 -6.72 -6.16 -10.35
C GLN A 83 -5.97 -7.48 -10.13
N LEU A 84 -5.16 -7.59 -9.08
CA LEU A 84 -4.42 -8.83 -8.81
C LEU A 84 -5.33 -9.91 -8.26
N LEU A 85 -6.20 -9.58 -7.30
CA LEU A 85 -7.19 -10.50 -6.76
C LEU A 85 -8.11 -11.00 -7.88
N ASP A 86 -8.62 -10.09 -8.71
CA ASP A 86 -9.48 -10.45 -9.84
C ASP A 86 -8.72 -11.27 -10.89
N GLY A 87 -7.46 -10.93 -11.16
CA GLY A 87 -6.58 -11.69 -12.05
C GLY A 87 -6.38 -13.14 -11.58
N LEU A 88 -6.10 -13.32 -10.29
CA LEU A 88 -5.95 -14.63 -9.66
C LEU A 88 -7.27 -15.41 -9.69
N LYS A 89 -8.38 -14.80 -9.26
CA LYS A 89 -9.71 -15.43 -9.28
C LYS A 89 -10.08 -15.91 -10.68
N ASN A 90 -9.89 -15.08 -11.70
CA ASN A 90 -10.22 -15.43 -13.08
C ASN A 90 -9.38 -16.61 -13.60
N HIS A 91 -8.07 -16.59 -13.35
CA HIS A 91 -7.20 -17.68 -13.76
C HIS A 91 -7.54 -18.97 -13.02
N VAL A 92 -7.72 -18.90 -11.71
CA VAL A 92 -8.04 -20.08 -10.92
C VAL A 92 -9.41 -20.65 -11.28
N ALA A 93 -10.43 -19.80 -11.48
CA ALA A 93 -11.76 -20.25 -11.93
C ALA A 93 -11.74 -20.94 -13.30
N SER A 94 -10.78 -20.59 -14.17
CA SER A 94 -10.60 -21.29 -15.45
C SER A 94 -9.97 -22.68 -15.31
N CYS A 95 -9.40 -23.01 -14.15
CA CYS A 95 -8.69 -24.27 -13.89
C CYS A 95 -9.35 -25.13 -12.80
N SER A 96 -10.03 -24.54 -11.81
CA SER A 96 -10.71 -25.23 -10.72
C SER A 96 -11.85 -24.39 -10.14
N VAL A 97 -13.02 -25.02 -10.00
CA VAL A 97 -14.22 -24.41 -9.39
C VAL A 97 -14.13 -24.43 -7.85
N GLU A 98 -13.26 -25.26 -7.28
CA GLU A 98 -13.19 -25.52 -5.83
C GLU A 98 -12.41 -24.46 -5.05
N ALA A 99 -11.68 -23.58 -5.75
CA ALA A 99 -10.81 -22.61 -5.11
C ALA A 99 -11.55 -21.44 -4.45
N ALA A 100 -12.72 -21.08 -4.97
CA ALA A 100 -13.57 -20.04 -4.42
C ALA A 100 -14.85 -20.67 -3.86
N LEU A 101 -15.07 -20.54 -2.55
CA LEU A 101 -16.17 -21.19 -1.86
C LEU A 101 -17.38 -20.25 -1.79
N HIS A 102 -18.56 -20.81 -2.01
CA HIS A 102 -19.85 -20.10 -1.87
C HIS A 102 -20.42 -20.11 -0.45
N TYR A 103 -19.68 -20.69 0.50
CA TYR A 103 -20.06 -20.78 1.91
C TYR A 103 -18.85 -20.49 2.80
N ILE A 104 -19.10 -20.17 4.07
CA ILE A 104 -18.05 -20.01 5.08
C ILE A 104 -17.79 -21.40 5.68
N PRO A 105 -16.59 -21.99 5.50
CA PRO A 105 -16.28 -23.29 6.07
C PRO A 105 -16.19 -23.20 7.59
N GLU A 106 -16.65 -24.24 8.27
CA GLU A 106 -16.34 -24.41 9.69
C GLU A 106 -14.83 -24.61 9.85
N VAL A 107 -14.22 -23.83 10.73
CA VAL A 107 -12.78 -23.81 10.98
C VAL A 107 -12.50 -23.99 12.46
N GLU A 108 -11.35 -24.58 12.76
CA GLU A 108 -10.88 -24.83 14.12
C GLU A 108 -10.27 -23.56 14.72
N HIS A 109 -9.69 -22.68 13.88
CA HIS A 109 -9.04 -21.45 14.33
C HIS A 109 -9.24 -20.28 13.37
N ASN A 110 -9.39 -19.08 13.91
CA ASN A 110 -9.47 -17.84 13.14
C ASN A 110 -8.27 -16.94 13.46
N VAL A 111 -7.69 -16.36 12.40
CA VAL A 111 -6.66 -15.32 12.48
C VAL A 111 -7.23 -14.05 11.87
N LEU A 112 -7.18 -12.92 12.59
CA LEU A 112 -7.77 -11.65 12.16
C LEU A 112 -6.70 -10.58 11.98
N ASN A 113 -6.83 -9.81 10.90
CA ASN A 113 -6.18 -8.51 10.80
C ASN A 113 -6.90 -7.51 11.72
N GLY A 114 -6.22 -7.04 12.75
CA GLY A 114 -6.72 -6.09 13.74
C GLY A 114 -6.88 -4.66 13.23
N GLY A 115 -6.19 -4.26 12.16
CA GLY A 115 -6.27 -2.90 11.61
C GLY A 115 -7.68 -2.50 11.18
N PRO A 116 -8.32 -3.23 10.24
CA PRO A 116 -9.71 -3.00 9.87
C PRO A 116 -10.71 -3.19 11.02
N LEU A 117 -10.41 -4.08 11.98
CA LEU A 117 -11.26 -4.32 13.14
C LEU A 117 -11.49 -3.04 13.95
N LEU A 118 -10.46 -2.20 14.13
CA LEU A 118 -10.57 -0.92 14.84
C LEU A 118 -11.62 0.02 14.25
N HIS A 119 -11.92 -0.10 12.95
CA HIS A 119 -12.93 0.73 12.28
C HIS A 119 -14.31 0.06 12.18
N ARG A 120 -14.46 -1.17 12.67
CA ARG A 120 -15.69 -1.97 12.51
C ARG A 120 -16.82 -1.51 13.41
N LEU A 121 -16.51 -1.05 14.62
CA LEU A 121 -17.50 -0.64 15.61
C LEU A 121 -17.65 0.88 15.66
N LYS A 122 -18.90 1.34 15.77
CA LYS A 122 -19.20 2.75 16.04
C LYS A 122 -19.25 2.97 17.54
N TRP A 123 -18.57 4.01 18.02
CA TRP A 123 -18.57 4.35 19.44
C TRP A 123 -19.66 5.37 19.77
N THR A 124 -20.30 5.19 20.92
CA THR A 124 -21.27 6.15 21.46
C THR A 124 -20.57 7.09 22.42
N GLU A 125 -20.86 8.39 22.30
CA GLU A 125 -20.36 9.40 23.24
C GLU A 125 -20.76 9.07 24.69
N GLY A 126 -19.86 9.34 25.64
CA GLY A 126 -20.08 9.09 27.07
C GLY A 126 -19.78 7.66 27.53
N LYS A 127 -19.57 6.70 26.62
CA LYS A 127 -19.06 5.36 26.96
C LYS A 127 -17.59 5.44 27.39
N THR A 128 -17.20 4.60 28.35
CA THR A 128 -15.82 4.51 28.78
C THR A 128 -14.97 3.73 27.77
N TYR A 129 -13.66 3.98 27.74
CA TYR A 129 -12.76 3.21 26.88
C TYR A 129 -12.69 1.73 27.26
N SER A 130 -12.88 1.37 28.55
CA SER A 130 -13.04 -0.03 28.96
C SER A 130 -14.31 -0.66 28.33
N SER A 131 -15.44 0.05 28.32
CA SER A 131 -16.65 -0.42 27.63
C SER A 131 -16.45 -0.56 26.13
N ILE A 132 -15.68 0.34 25.50
CA ILE A 132 -15.35 0.26 24.08
C ILE A 132 -14.45 -0.95 23.80
N ALA A 133 -13.42 -1.17 24.61
CA ALA A 133 -12.52 -2.32 24.49
C ALA A 133 -13.29 -3.64 24.62
N ASN A 134 -14.15 -3.74 25.64
CA ASN A 134 -15.01 -4.91 25.83
C ASN A 134 -15.94 -5.15 24.64
N ALA A 135 -16.47 -4.09 24.01
CA ALA A 135 -17.30 -4.25 22.80
C ALA A 135 -16.53 -4.86 21.61
N TYR A 136 -15.26 -4.49 21.42
CA TYR A 136 -14.41 -5.13 20.41
C TYR A 136 -14.16 -6.60 20.70
N THR A 137 -13.90 -6.94 21.96
CA THR A 137 -13.69 -8.33 22.37
C THR A 137 -14.96 -9.14 22.24
N ASP A 138 -16.11 -8.61 22.68
CA ASP A 138 -17.42 -9.27 22.56
C ASP A 138 -17.76 -9.54 21.11
N PHE A 139 -17.55 -8.56 20.23
CA PHE A 139 -17.70 -8.73 18.79
C PHE A 139 -16.78 -9.85 18.27
N THR A 140 -15.50 -9.84 18.66
CA THR A 140 -14.53 -10.82 18.18
C THR A 140 -14.89 -12.24 18.61
N VAL A 141 -15.16 -12.45 19.89
CA VAL A 141 -15.52 -13.76 20.44
C VAL A 141 -16.84 -14.27 19.85
N LYS A 142 -17.84 -13.39 19.73
CA LYS A 142 -19.15 -13.75 19.17
C LYS A 142 -19.06 -14.19 17.70
N HIS A 143 -18.24 -13.52 16.90
CA HIS A 143 -18.21 -13.75 15.44
C HIS A 143 -17.11 -14.73 15.00
N TYR A 144 -16.03 -14.87 15.76
CA TYR A 144 -14.84 -15.63 15.35
C TYR A 144 -14.31 -16.58 16.44
N GLY A 145 -14.93 -16.63 17.62
CA GLY A 145 -14.49 -17.45 18.74
C GLY A 145 -13.21 -16.93 19.40
N LYS A 146 -12.45 -17.83 20.03
CA LYS A 146 -11.14 -17.54 20.66
C LYS A 146 -10.03 -17.38 19.62
N ALA A 147 -10.15 -16.33 18.82
CA ALA A 147 -9.28 -16.09 17.66
C ALA A 147 -7.90 -15.54 18.05
N THR A 148 -6.97 -15.58 17.09
CA THR A 148 -5.74 -14.77 17.13
C THR A 148 -5.97 -13.46 16.38
N VAL A 149 -5.76 -12.33 17.04
CA VAL A 149 -5.89 -10.99 16.46
C VAL A 149 -4.53 -10.32 16.50
N ILE A 150 -4.05 -9.84 15.35
CA ILE A 150 -2.77 -9.16 15.25
C ILE A 150 -3.01 -7.71 14.84
N PHE A 151 -2.50 -6.77 15.62
CA PHE A 151 -2.59 -5.33 15.38
C PHE A 151 -1.27 -4.75 14.89
N ASP A 152 -1.35 -3.70 14.08
CA ASP A 152 -0.19 -2.88 13.75
C ASP A 152 0.43 -2.23 15.00
N GLY A 153 1.73 -2.02 14.94
CA GLY A 153 2.51 -1.21 15.85
C GLY A 153 2.61 0.24 15.37
N TYR A 154 2.51 1.16 16.32
CA TYR A 154 2.57 2.60 16.08
C TYR A 154 3.67 3.29 16.90
N GLY A 155 4.50 2.51 17.60
CA GLY A 155 5.54 3.02 18.51
C GLY A 155 6.94 3.16 17.89
N GLY A 156 7.20 2.53 16.75
CA GLY A 156 8.46 2.66 16.00
C GLY A 156 8.53 3.97 15.21
N GLY A 157 9.74 4.33 14.77
CA GLY A 157 10.02 5.52 13.95
C GLY A 157 9.32 5.53 12.58
N PRO A 158 9.92 6.11 11.52
CA PRO A 158 9.28 6.14 10.21
C PRO A 158 8.82 4.75 9.76
N ASN A 159 7.52 4.60 9.49
CA ASN A 159 6.95 3.33 9.06
C ASN A 159 6.88 3.31 7.53
N ILE A 160 7.16 2.15 6.92
CA ILE A 160 6.99 1.94 5.47
C ILE A 160 5.58 2.33 4.96
N LYS A 161 4.56 2.31 5.83
CA LYS A 161 3.17 2.71 5.57
C LYS A 161 2.86 4.19 5.83
N ASP A 162 3.83 5.03 6.17
CA ASP A 162 3.61 6.46 6.49
C ASP A 162 2.89 7.21 5.37
N HIS A 163 3.29 7.00 4.11
CA HIS A 163 2.57 7.58 2.96
C HIS A 163 1.12 7.10 2.87
N THR A 164 0.83 5.85 3.21
CA THR A 164 -0.52 5.30 3.25
C THR A 164 -1.32 5.92 4.41
N HIS A 165 -0.71 6.08 5.58
CA HIS A 165 -1.31 6.75 6.72
C HIS A 165 -1.63 8.21 6.41
N GLN A 166 -0.70 8.94 5.79
CA GLN A 166 -0.87 10.34 5.39
C GLN A 166 -2.03 10.52 4.40
N ARG A 167 -2.17 9.61 3.42
CA ARG A 167 -3.31 9.63 2.49
C ARG A 167 -4.64 9.38 3.21
N ARG A 168 -4.68 8.42 4.14
CA ARG A 168 -5.90 8.06 4.89
C ARG A 168 -6.31 9.16 5.88
N SER A 169 -5.35 9.86 6.48
CA SER A 169 -5.62 10.96 7.40
C SER A 169 -5.99 12.27 6.69
N GLN A 170 -5.78 12.38 5.36
CA GLN A 170 -5.98 13.62 4.59
C GLN A 170 -5.26 14.83 5.24
N SER A 171 -4.11 14.59 5.86
CA SER A 171 -3.37 15.58 6.66
C SER A 171 -4.12 16.15 7.87
N ARG A 172 -5.23 15.52 8.29
CA ARG A 172 -5.91 15.81 9.56
C ARG A 172 -5.35 14.88 10.63
N ILE A 173 -4.62 15.45 11.58
CA ILE A 173 -4.06 14.72 12.70
C ILE A 173 -4.85 15.15 13.94
N ALA A 174 -5.58 14.20 14.53
CA ALA A 174 -6.22 14.45 15.81
C ALA A 174 -5.19 14.73 16.90
N ASN A 175 -5.58 15.53 17.90
CA ASN A 175 -4.77 15.70 19.08
C ASN A 175 -4.60 14.36 19.82
N LYS A 176 -3.42 14.18 20.42
CA LYS A 176 -3.21 13.14 21.42
C LYS A 176 -4.26 13.26 22.53
N VAL A 177 -4.80 12.14 22.96
CA VAL A 177 -5.71 12.05 24.10
C VAL A 177 -5.15 11.00 25.05
N ASP A 178 -4.87 11.41 26.28
CA ASP A 178 -4.48 10.46 27.32
C ASP A 178 -5.73 9.71 27.80
N ILE A 179 -5.82 8.44 27.41
CA ILE A 179 -6.96 7.58 27.71
C ILE A 179 -6.60 6.57 28.81
N SER A 180 -7.56 6.34 29.70
CA SER A 180 -7.56 5.27 30.70
C SER A 180 -8.85 4.48 30.56
N GLU A 181 -8.96 3.35 31.26
CA GLU A 181 -10.18 2.52 31.27
C GLU A 181 -11.45 3.31 31.63
N ALA A 182 -11.35 4.25 32.58
CA ALA A 182 -12.46 5.07 33.06
C ALA A 182 -12.73 6.31 32.19
N THR A 183 -11.78 6.71 31.33
CA THR A 183 -11.93 7.87 30.46
C THR A 183 -13.15 7.69 29.55
N LYS A 184 -14.00 8.71 29.42
CA LYS A 184 -15.18 8.69 28.55
C LYS A 184 -14.83 9.19 27.15
N PHE A 185 -15.35 8.51 26.14
CA PHE A 185 -15.21 8.94 24.75
C PHE A 185 -16.05 10.20 24.48
N ALA A 186 -15.38 11.25 24.02
CA ALA A 186 -15.94 12.58 23.79
C ALA A 186 -16.52 12.80 22.37
N GLY A 187 -16.82 11.72 21.62
CA GLY A 187 -17.45 11.85 20.29
C GLY A 187 -16.55 12.28 19.14
N LYS A 188 -15.22 12.39 19.35
CA LYS A 188 -14.27 12.82 18.31
C LYS A 188 -14.11 11.77 17.20
N LYS A 189 -14.59 12.10 16.00
CA LYS A 189 -14.59 11.21 14.81
C LYS A 189 -13.19 10.90 14.27
N ASP A 190 -12.19 11.68 14.64
CA ASP A 190 -10.82 11.62 14.14
C ASP A 190 -9.84 10.99 15.13
N PHE A 191 -10.29 10.45 16.27
CA PHE A 191 -9.41 9.85 17.30
C PHE A 191 -8.40 8.84 16.70
N LEU A 192 -8.86 7.97 15.80
CA LEU A 192 -8.06 6.96 15.09
C LEU A 192 -7.18 7.54 13.96
N SER A 193 -7.10 8.85 13.77
CA SER A 193 -6.13 9.47 12.84
C SER A 193 -4.76 9.68 13.48
N ASN A 194 -4.69 9.69 14.82
CA ASN A 194 -3.46 9.85 15.58
C ASN A 194 -2.90 8.48 15.98
N ASN A 195 -1.61 8.25 15.72
CA ASN A 195 -0.95 6.96 15.93
C ASN A 195 -0.81 6.60 17.43
N GLU A 196 -0.54 7.57 18.30
CA GLU A 196 -0.47 7.34 19.76
C GLU A 196 -1.84 6.97 20.33
N ASN A 197 -2.90 7.63 19.85
CA ASN A 197 -4.27 7.30 20.24
C ASN A 197 -4.66 5.87 19.82
N LYS A 198 -4.28 5.43 18.60
CA LYS A 198 -4.48 4.05 18.17
C LYS A 198 -3.72 3.08 19.06
N GLN A 199 -2.45 3.36 19.36
CA GLN A 199 -1.60 2.54 20.21
C GLN A 199 -2.24 2.32 21.58
N ALA A 200 -2.71 3.40 22.22
CA ALA A 200 -3.37 3.35 23.51
C ALA A 200 -4.68 2.52 23.47
N LEU A 201 -5.49 2.68 22.41
CA LEU A 201 -6.70 1.88 22.25
C LEU A 201 -6.40 0.39 22.03
N ILE A 202 -5.43 0.08 21.16
CA ILE A 202 -5.01 -1.30 20.86
C ILE A 202 -4.56 -1.98 22.15
N HIS A 203 -3.85 -1.29 23.03
CA HIS A 203 -3.44 -1.83 24.32
C HIS A 203 -4.64 -2.27 25.17
N LEU A 204 -5.64 -1.39 25.33
CA LEU A 204 -6.87 -1.72 26.09
C LEU A 204 -7.67 -2.87 25.46
N VAL A 205 -7.83 -2.85 24.13
CA VAL A 205 -8.52 -3.91 23.39
C VAL A 205 -7.78 -5.24 23.53
N SER A 206 -6.45 -5.24 23.39
CA SER A 206 -5.62 -6.43 23.46
C SER A 206 -5.62 -7.06 24.85
N THR A 207 -5.64 -6.25 25.91
CA THR A 207 -5.80 -6.73 27.29
C THR A 207 -7.17 -7.38 27.48
N SER A 208 -8.25 -6.69 27.13
CA SER A 208 -9.62 -7.24 27.19
C SER A 208 -9.77 -8.56 26.40
N MET A 209 -9.15 -8.64 25.22
CA MET A 209 -9.13 -9.86 24.40
C MET A 209 -8.42 -11.03 25.10
N ARG A 210 -7.24 -10.79 25.68
CA ARG A 210 -6.47 -11.81 26.39
C ARG A 210 -7.22 -12.31 27.63
N ASP A 211 -7.85 -11.41 28.39
CA ASP A 211 -8.65 -11.77 29.56
C ASP A 211 -9.84 -12.69 29.23
N ARG A 212 -10.31 -12.65 27.97
CA ARG A 212 -11.41 -13.48 27.45
C ARG A 212 -10.93 -14.65 26.60
N GLY A 213 -9.63 -14.96 26.65
CA GLY A 213 -9.03 -16.16 26.05
C GLY A 213 -8.74 -16.06 24.55
N CYS A 214 -8.80 -14.87 23.95
CA CYS A 214 -8.26 -14.64 22.62
C CYS A 214 -6.74 -14.41 22.69
N HIS A 215 -6.04 -14.65 21.58
CA HIS A 215 -4.63 -14.29 21.46
C HIS A 215 -4.55 -12.92 20.78
N ALA A 216 -4.25 -11.85 21.52
CA ALA A 216 -4.01 -10.54 20.95
C ALA A 216 -2.51 -10.25 20.90
N ILE A 217 -1.99 -10.00 19.70
CA ILE A 217 -0.58 -9.71 19.42
C ILE A 217 -0.50 -8.33 18.79
N GLN A 218 0.54 -7.58 19.13
CA GLN A 218 0.81 -6.29 18.51
C GLN A 218 2.19 -6.32 17.87
N ALA A 219 2.25 -5.93 16.60
CA ALA A 219 3.47 -5.76 15.83
C ALA A 219 4.30 -4.60 16.38
N GLU A 220 5.59 -4.57 16.04
CA GLU A 220 6.43 -3.39 16.29
C GLU A 220 6.09 -2.25 15.31
N GLY A 221 5.75 -2.60 14.07
CA GLY A 221 5.36 -1.68 13.00
C GLY A 221 4.24 -2.25 12.15
N ASP A 222 4.53 -2.61 10.91
CA ASP A 222 3.54 -3.22 10.02
C ASP A 222 3.23 -4.70 10.40
N ALA A 223 1.96 -5.04 10.61
CA ALA A 223 1.56 -6.39 11.03
C ALA A 223 1.42 -7.39 9.87
N ASP A 224 1.56 -6.98 8.60
CA ASP A 224 1.16 -7.82 7.46
C ASP A 224 1.87 -9.19 7.45
N VAL A 225 3.18 -9.22 7.69
CA VAL A 225 3.96 -10.47 7.69
C VAL A 225 3.62 -11.32 8.92
N GLU A 226 3.41 -10.70 10.09
CA GLU A 226 3.09 -11.40 11.33
C GLU A 226 1.70 -12.05 11.30
N ILE A 227 0.72 -11.37 10.69
CA ILE A 227 -0.62 -11.92 10.42
C ILE A 227 -0.52 -13.20 9.60
N VAL A 228 0.26 -13.19 8.52
CA VAL A 228 0.44 -14.37 7.67
C VAL A 228 1.21 -15.47 8.40
N LYS A 229 2.29 -15.13 9.12
CA LYS A 229 3.03 -16.10 9.92
C LYS A 229 2.13 -16.76 10.96
N ALA A 230 1.23 -16.03 11.62
CA ALA A 230 0.26 -16.61 12.55
C ALA A 230 -0.71 -17.58 11.85
N ALA A 231 -1.22 -17.22 10.67
CA ALA A 231 -2.10 -18.10 9.88
C ALA A 231 -1.37 -19.38 9.41
N VAL A 232 -0.10 -19.28 9.03
CA VAL A 232 0.71 -20.43 8.61
C VAL A 232 1.13 -21.29 9.80
N ALA A 233 1.50 -20.69 10.94
CA ALA A 233 1.87 -21.41 12.15
C ALA A 233 0.69 -22.21 12.74
N THR A 234 -0.53 -21.74 12.53
CA THR A 234 -1.77 -22.43 12.95
C THR A 234 -2.30 -23.39 11.89
N SER A 235 -1.54 -23.69 10.83
CA SER A 235 -1.94 -24.62 9.76
C SER A 235 -2.00 -26.10 10.18
N SER A 236 -1.57 -26.45 11.39
CA SER A 236 -1.92 -27.74 12.01
C SER A 236 -3.42 -27.88 12.26
N TYR A 237 -4.13 -26.75 12.35
CA TYR A 237 -5.58 -26.63 12.40
C TYR A 237 -6.15 -26.19 11.05
N LYS A 238 -7.43 -26.46 10.84
CA LYS A 238 -8.21 -25.87 9.74
C LYS A 238 -8.41 -24.39 10.09
N THR A 239 -7.70 -23.51 9.41
CA THR A 239 -7.55 -22.11 9.80
C THR A 239 -8.17 -21.16 8.78
N CYS A 240 -8.82 -20.08 9.22
CA CYS A 240 -9.27 -19.00 8.36
C CYS A 240 -8.56 -17.69 8.70
N LEU A 241 -7.88 -17.09 7.72
CA LEU A 241 -7.40 -15.71 7.79
C LEU A 241 -8.51 -14.76 7.33
N ILE A 242 -8.97 -13.88 8.22
CA ILE A 242 -9.98 -12.85 7.95
C ILE A 242 -9.27 -11.54 7.59
N CYS A 243 -9.34 -11.13 6.33
CA CYS A 243 -8.78 -9.87 5.88
C CYS A 243 -9.40 -9.33 4.57
N GLU A 244 -9.34 -8.01 4.37
CA GLU A 244 -9.76 -7.32 3.15
C GLU A 244 -8.58 -6.86 2.27
N ASP A 245 -7.34 -7.07 2.69
CA ASP A 245 -6.16 -6.61 1.96
C ASP A 245 -5.58 -7.68 1.02
N THR A 246 -5.44 -7.33 -0.26
CA THR A 246 -4.78 -8.17 -1.27
C THR A 246 -3.31 -8.44 -0.92
N ASP A 247 -2.63 -7.52 -0.23
CA ASP A 247 -1.24 -7.70 0.20
C ASP A 247 -1.10 -8.97 1.07
N LEU A 248 -2.07 -9.22 1.95
CA LEU A 248 -2.08 -10.39 2.81
C LEU A 248 -2.40 -11.69 2.06
N LEU A 249 -3.22 -11.65 1.01
CA LEU A 249 -3.42 -12.82 0.14
C LEU A 249 -2.12 -13.18 -0.60
N VAL A 250 -1.40 -12.19 -1.13
CA VAL A 250 -0.11 -12.40 -1.80
C VAL A 250 0.91 -13.01 -0.85
N LEU A 251 1.06 -12.44 0.34
CA LEU A 251 1.96 -12.96 1.37
C LEU A 251 1.55 -14.37 1.81
N LEU A 252 0.25 -14.64 1.97
CA LEU A 252 -0.25 -15.96 2.35
C LEU A 252 0.01 -17.00 1.26
N LEU A 253 -0.19 -16.66 -0.02
CA LEU A 253 0.13 -17.56 -1.14
C LEU A 253 1.64 -17.83 -1.25
N HIS A 254 2.49 -16.86 -0.91
CA HIS A 254 3.93 -17.03 -0.86
C HIS A 254 4.34 -17.97 0.29
N HIS A 255 3.92 -17.68 1.53
CA HIS A 255 4.39 -18.35 2.75
C HIS A 255 3.67 -19.65 3.10
N ALA A 256 2.42 -19.86 2.66
CA ALA A 256 1.68 -21.06 3.01
C ALA A 256 2.33 -22.32 2.41
N SER A 257 2.51 -23.33 3.25
CA SER A 257 2.98 -24.65 2.80
C SER A 257 1.83 -25.48 2.25
N SER A 258 2.16 -26.41 1.36
CA SER A 258 1.24 -27.48 0.93
C SER A 258 0.96 -28.47 2.06
N ASN A 259 1.83 -28.54 3.07
CA ASN A 259 1.71 -29.43 4.23
C ASN A 259 0.68 -28.89 5.25
N GLY A 260 0.15 -29.74 6.13
CA GLY A 260 -0.83 -29.35 7.17
C GLY A 260 -2.31 -29.43 6.74
N LYS A 261 -3.21 -28.88 7.55
CA LYS A 261 -4.65 -28.77 7.25
C LYS A 261 -4.93 -27.55 6.35
N LYS A 262 -6.19 -27.39 5.93
CA LYS A 262 -6.61 -26.32 5.00
C LYS A 262 -6.50 -24.93 5.64
N ILE A 263 -6.02 -23.97 4.84
CA ILE A 263 -6.03 -22.55 5.19
C ILE A 263 -6.97 -21.84 4.22
N TYR A 264 -7.89 -21.04 4.76
CA TYR A 264 -8.79 -20.21 3.97
C TYR A 264 -8.44 -18.74 4.11
N PHE A 265 -8.60 -17.99 3.03
CA PHE A 265 -8.61 -16.53 3.08
C PHE A 265 -10.05 -16.04 2.91
N ARG A 266 -10.55 -15.26 3.87
CA ARG A 266 -11.90 -14.71 3.84
C ARG A 266 -11.87 -13.19 3.88
N SER A 267 -12.65 -12.56 2.99
CA SER A 267 -12.87 -11.13 2.92
C SER A 267 -14.36 -10.81 2.95
N ASP A 268 -14.77 -9.92 3.87
CA ASP A 268 -16.17 -9.51 4.08
C ASP A 268 -16.44 -8.09 3.55
N LYS A 269 -15.80 -7.74 2.43
CA LYS A 269 -15.81 -6.39 1.89
C LYS A 269 -17.12 -6.04 1.19
N GLY A 270 -17.69 -4.88 1.51
CA GLY A 270 -18.84 -4.32 0.78
C GLY A 270 -20.13 -5.13 0.90
N GLY A 271 -20.29 -5.91 1.98
CA GLY A 271 -21.46 -6.76 2.20
C GLY A 271 -21.42 -8.10 1.47
N SER A 272 -20.37 -8.38 0.69
CA SER A 272 -20.13 -9.69 0.08
C SER A 272 -19.03 -10.42 0.83
N THR A 273 -19.20 -11.73 1.00
CA THR A 273 -18.19 -12.62 1.57
C THR A 273 -17.50 -13.38 0.44
N THR A 274 -16.19 -13.18 0.28
CA THR A 274 -15.34 -14.04 -0.55
C THR A 274 -14.57 -14.98 0.36
N VAL A 275 -14.60 -16.29 0.08
CA VAL A 275 -13.74 -17.28 0.73
C VAL A 275 -12.93 -18.03 -0.30
N LEU A 276 -11.62 -18.13 -0.07
CA LEU A 276 -10.66 -18.77 -0.96
C LEU A 276 -9.94 -19.92 -0.23
N ASP A 277 -9.89 -21.11 -0.83
CA ASP A 277 -9.06 -22.22 -0.36
C ASP A 277 -7.63 -22.03 -0.88
N ILE A 278 -6.73 -21.65 0.02
CA ILE A 278 -5.34 -21.30 -0.33
C ILE A 278 -4.59 -22.50 -0.89
N LYS A 279 -4.91 -23.72 -0.44
CA LYS A 279 -4.24 -24.92 -0.94
C LYS A 279 -4.61 -25.20 -2.38
N VAL A 280 -5.90 -25.09 -2.71
CA VAL A 280 -6.37 -25.27 -4.09
C VAL A 280 -5.76 -24.21 -5.00
N ILE A 281 -5.73 -22.94 -4.56
CA ILE A 281 -5.09 -21.86 -5.35
C ILE A 281 -3.61 -22.17 -5.59
N LYS A 282 -2.86 -22.58 -4.56
CA LYS A 282 -1.44 -22.95 -4.71
C LYS A 282 -1.23 -24.14 -5.65
N GLN A 283 -2.11 -25.14 -5.61
CA GLN A 283 -2.05 -26.29 -6.52
C GLN A 283 -2.26 -25.87 -7.98
N VAL A 284 -3.21 -24.96 -8.24
CA VAL A 284 -3.48 -24.44 -9.59
C VAL A 284 -2.34 -23.56 -10.09
N LEU A 285 -1.82 -22.66 -9.26
CA LEU A 285 -0.76 -21.73 -9.66
C LEU A 285 0.62 -22.41 -9.74
N GLY A 286 0.87 -23.41 -8.92
CA GLY A 286 2.19 -23.98 -8.71
C GLY A 286 3.09 -23.09 -7.83
N ASN A 287 4.10 -23.73 -7.24
CA ASN A 287 4.99 -23.09 -6.26
C ASN A 287 5.76 -21.91 -6.86
N GLU A 288 6.20 -22.01 -8.11
CA GLU A 288 6.99 -20.96 -8.78
C GLU A 288 6.16 -19.68 -8.95
N ILE A 289 4.93 -19.77 -9.47
CA ILE A 289 4.07 -18.59 -9.61
C ILE A 289 3.77 -17.98 -8.24
N CYS A 290 3.43 -18.80 -7.24
CA CYS A 290 3.19 -18.32 -5.88
C CYS A 290 4.41 -17.60 -5.28
N PHE A 291 5.62 -18.06 -5.57
CA PHE A 291 6.85 -17.39 -5.18
C PHE A 291 6.99 -16.03 -5.87
N ASN A 292 6.83 -16.00 -7.20
CA ASN A 292 6.93 -14.81 -8.06
C ASN A 292 5.87 -13.74 -7.74
N LEU A 293 4.75 -14.09 -7.08
CA LEU A 293 3.71 -13.13 -6.72
C LEU A 293 4.25 -12.00 -5.83
N LEU A 294 5.26 -12.25 -5.00
CA LEU A 294 5.81 -11.23 -4.10
C LEU A 294 6.52 -10.14 -4.91
N PHE A 295 7.44 -10.52 -5.80
CA PHE A 295 8.10 -9.61 -6.73
C PHE A 295 7.11 -8.94 -7.67
N LEU A 296 6.18 -9.68 -8.27
CA LEU A 296 5.13 -9.11 -9.12
C LEU A 296 4.39 -8.00 -8.39
N HIS A 297 3.88 -8.29 -7.19
CA HIS A 297 3.06 -7.37 -6.42
C HIS A 297 3.85 -6.13 -6.00
N ALA A 298 5.07 -6.34 -5.50
CA ALA A 298 5.98 -5.26 -5.16
C ALA A 298 6.31 -4.42 -6.40
N PHE A 299 6.84 -5.01 -7.47
CA PHE A 299 7.35 -4.32 -8.66
C PHE A 299 6.28 -3.50 -9.38
N THR A 300 5.07 -4.05 -9.52
CA THR A 300 3.93 -3.38 -10.18
C THR A 300 3.16 -2.41 -9.28
N GLY A 301 3.53 -2.29 -8.01
CA GLY A 301 3.00 -1.29 -7.07
C GLY A 301 2.15 -1.87 -5.94
N CYS A 302 2.44 -1.52 -4.69
CA CYS A 302 1.68 -1.90 -3.50
C CYS A 302 1.57 -0.68 -2.57
N ASP A 303 1.31 -0.85 -1.26
CA ASP A 303 1.12 0.32 -0.38
C ASP A 303 2.37 1.20 -0.27
N THR A 304 3.56 0.60 -0.30
CA THR A 304 4.84 1.30 -0.06
C THR A 304 5.51 1.77 -1.35
N THR A 305 4.85 1.57 -2.49
CA THR A 305 5.57 1.30 -3.72
C THR A 305 4.70 1.68 -4.92
N SER A 306 5.24 2.47 -5.85
CA SER A 306 4.40 3.04 -6.90
C SER A 306 3.88 2.01 -7.88
N ARG A 307 2.63 2.20 -8.35
CA ARG A 307 2.20 1.56 -9.60
C ARG A 307 2.83 2.21 -10.81
N ILE A 308 3.05 1.40 -11.84
CA ILE A 308 3.55 1.88 -13.12
C ILE A 308 2.35 2.26 -13.99
N PHE A 309 2.29 3.50 -14.46
CA PHE A 309 1.20 3.95 -15.32
C PHE A 309 1.15 3.12 -16.61
N GLY A 310 -0.06 2.71 -17.01
CA GLY A 310 -0.28 1.88 -18.20
C GLY A 310 0.03 0.38 -18.01
N ILE A 311 0.63 -0.02 -16.88
CA ILE A 311 0.92 -1.43 -16.58
C ILE A 311 -0.02 -1.95 -15.48
N GLY A 312 -0.89 -2.89 -15.85
CA GLY A 312 -1.81 -3.55 -14.92
C GLY A 312 -1.20 -4.82 -14.30
N LYS A 313 -1.51 -5.08 -13.03
CA LYS A 313 -1.04 -6.28 -12.31
C LYS A 313 -1.44 -7.58 -13.00
N LYS A 314 -2.67 -7.62 -13.54
CA LYS A 314 -3.19 -8.76 -14.30
C LYS A 314 -2.34 -9.05 -15.55
N SER A 315 -1.85 -8.02 -16.25
CA SER A 315 -1.00 -8.19 -17.44
C SER A 315 0.32 -8.85 -17.08
N VAL A 316 0.97 -8.40 -15.99
CA VAL A 316 2.23 -8.97 -15.52
C VAL A 316 2.03 -10.39 -14.97
N LEU A 317 0.93 -10.67 -14.27
CA LEU A 317 0.58 -12.03 -13.83
C LEU A 317 0.47 -13.00 -15.01
N GLN A 318 -0.16 -12.58 -16.11
CA GLN A 318 -0.26 -13.39 -17.32
C GLN A 318 1.11 -13.68 -17.96
N LYS A 319 2.10 -12.77 -17.83
CA LYS A 319 3.47 -13.03 -18.27
C LYS A 319 4.15 -14.11 -17.42
N PHE A 320 3.96 -14.09 -16.10
CA PHE A 320 4.45 -15.16 -15.22
C PHE A 320 3.78 -16.51 -15.50
N ILE A 321 2.47 -16.53 -15.69
CA ILE A 321 1.73 -17.76 -16.07
C ILE A 321 2.26 -18.34 -17.40
N LYS A 322 2.64 -17.48 -18.35
CA LYS A 322 3.24 -17.88 -19.63
C LYS A 322 4.74 -18.16 -19.54
N ASN A 323 5.32 -18.22 -18.34
CA ASN A 323 6.74 -18.49 -18.10
C ASN A 323 7.67 -17.51 -18.85
N GLU A 324 7.38 -16.21 -18.78
CA GLU A 324 8.22 -15.19 -19.41
C GLU A 324 9.61 -15.15 -18.74
N ALA A 325 10.62 -15.56 -19.49
CA ALA A 325 11.97 -15.84 -18.98
C ALA A 325 12.65 -14.62 -18.34
N THR A 326 12.44 -13.42 -18.89
CA THR A 326 13.08 -12.19 -18.39
C THR A 326 12.60 -11.88 -16.99
N LEU A 327 11.29 -11.82 -16.76
CA LEU A 327 10.68 -11.55 -15.46
C LEU A 327 11.02 -12.65 -14.44
N ASN A 328 11.07 -13.92 -14.85
CA ASN A 328 11.50 -15.01 -13.98
C ASN A 328 12.98 -14.88 -13.57
N SER A 329 13.86 -14.48 -14.50
CA SER A 329 15.26 -14.21 -14.15
C SER A 329 15.40 -13.00 -13.22
N CYS A 330 14.54 -11.99 -13.39
CA CYS A 330 14.56 -10.81 -12.54
C CYS A 330 14.06 -11.13 -11.13
N ASP A 331 12.96 -11.87 -11.00
CA ASP A 331 12.44 -12.29 -9.70
C ASP A 331 13.52 -12.94 -8.82
N LYS A 332 14.33 -13.84 -9.38
CA LYS A 332 15.44 -14.49 -8.65
C LYS A 332 16.42 -13.49 -8.03
N VAL A 333 16.75 -12.42 -8.76
CA VAL A 333 17.60 -11.33 -8.24
C VAL A 333 16.88 -10.59 -7.13
N PHE A 334 15.62 -10.20 -7.36
CA PHE A 334 14.86 -9.43 -6.38
C PHE A 334 14.51 -10.21 -5.11
N SER A 335 14.48 -11.53 -5.18
CA SER A 335 14.15 -12.42 -4.07
C SER A 335 15.38 -12.89 -3.28
N SER A 336 16.59 -12.64 -3.79
CA SER A 336 17.83 -12.96 -3.10
C SER A 336 18.25 -11.79 -2.19
N PRO A 337 18.57 -11.99 -0.91
CA PRO A 337 19.08 -10.92 -0.08
C PRO A 337 20.50 -10.49 -0.51
N ASN A 338 20.91 -9.28 -0.10
CA ASN A 338 22.27 -8.74 -0.27
C ASN A 338 22.79 -8.76 -1.71
N GLN A 339 21.94 -8.50 -2.70
CA GLN A 339 22.38 -8.35 -4.08
C GLN A 339 23.13 -7.04 -4.28
N ASP A 340 24.08 -7.07 -5.21
CA ASP A 340 24.79 -5.86 -5.63
C ASP A 340 23.81 -4.84 -6.25
N THR A 341 24.05 -3.56 -5.94
CA THR A 341 23.20 -2.46 -6.40
C THR A 341 23.09 -2.42 -7.92
N ASP A 342 24.18 -2.65 -8.64
CA ASP A 342 24.19 -2.59 -10.10
C ASP A 342 23.42 -3.77 -10.71
N VAL A 343 23.51 -4.96 -10.09
CA VAL A 343 22.73 -6.14 -10.50
C VAL A 343 21.22 -5.90 -10.31
N ILE A 344 20.82 -5.30 -9.19
CA ILE A 344 19.41 -4.94 -8.94
C ILE A 344 18.92 -3.93 -9.98
N VAL A 345 19.73 -2.91 -10.31
CA VAL A 345 19.37 -1.87 -11.26
C VAL A 345 19.25 -2.41 -12.68
N GLU A 346 20.19 -3.26 -13.09
CA GLU A 346 20.16 -3.92 -14.39
C GLU A 346 18.93 -4.84 -14.50
N SER A 347 18.69 -5.67 -13.49
CA SER A 347 17.53 -6.55 -13.41
C SER A 347 16.21 -5.77 -13.41
N GLY A 348 16.11 -4.69 -12.63
CA GLY A 348 14.94 -3.82 -12.60
C GLY A 348 14.65 -3.16 -13.95
N SER A 349 15.70 -2.77 -14.68
CA SER A 349 15.57 -2.23 -16.04
C SER A 349 15.03 -3.29 -17.01
N LYS A 350 15.55 -4.52 -16.96
CA LYS A 350 15.06 -5.66 -17.75
C LYS A 350 13.59 -5.98 -17.43
N ALA A 351 13.22 -6.00 -16.15
CA ALA A 351 11.84 -6.22 -15.72
C ALA A 351 10.88 -5.12 -16.21
N MET A 352 11.33 -3.86 -16.21
CA MET A 352 10.55 -2.74 -16.72
C MET A 352 10.36 -2.84 -18.25
N VAL A 353 11.42 -3.16 -18.98
CA VAL A 353 11.37 -3.42 -20.44
C VAL A 353 10.36 -4.54 -20.75
N ALA A 354 10.45 -5.67 -20.05
CA ALA A 354 9.52 -6.78 -20.20
C ALA A 354 8.08 -6.39 -19.88
N SER A 355 7.88 -5.55 -18.85
CA SER A 355 6.55 -5.05 -18.45
C SER A 355 5.89 -4.22 -19.55
N PHE A 356 6.66 -3.41 -20.28
CA PHE A 356 6.20 -2.62 -21.42
C PHE A 356 6.18 -3.38 -22.76
N ASN A 357 6.32 -4.72 -22.74
CA ASN A 357 6.40 -5.56 -23.95
C ASN A 357 7.58 -5.20 -24.87
N GLY A 358 8.66 -4.67 -24.32
CA GLY A 358 9.91 -4.50 -25.05
C GLY A 358 10.56 -5.84 -25.39
N LYS A 359 11.41 -5.83 -26.42
CA LYS A 359 12.21 -7.01 -26.80
C LYS A 359 13.22 -7.33 -25.69
N PRO A 360 13.57 -8.62 -25.47
CA PRO A 360 14.68 -9.00 -24.60
C PRO A 360 15.97 -8.26 -24.99
N GLY A 361 16.68 -7.71 -24.00
CA GLY A 361 17.87 -6.87 -24.24
C GLY A 361 17.59 -5.46 -24.78
N GLY A 362 16.33 -5.10 -25.01
CA GLY A 362 15.93 -3.74 -25.38
C GLY A 362 16.14 -2.74 -24.24
N SER A 363 16.18 -1.46 -24.57
CA SER A 363 16.33 -0.38 -23.59
C SER A 363 15.01 0.36 -23.38
N LEU A 364 14.78 0.86 -22.15
CA LEU A 364 13.64 1.73 -21.85
C LEU A 364 13.62 2.99 -22.71
N PHE A 365 14.82 3.43 -23.07
CA PHE A 365 15.04 4.55 -23.96
C PHE A 365 14.34 4.35 -25.33
N VAL A 366 14.61 3.23 -26.01
CA VAL A 366 14.00 2.89 -27.30
C VAL A 366 12.49 2.72 -27.18
N ILE A 367 12.01 2.15 -26.07
CA ILE A 367 10.56 2.00 -25.82
C ILE A 367 9.92 3.38 -25.61
N ARG A 368 10.54 4.29 -24.86
CA ARG A 368 10.06 5.66 -24.68
C ARG A 368 9.94 6.39 -26.02
N TYR A 369 11.01 6.39 -26.82
CA TYR A 369 11.03 7.02 -28.14
C TYR A 369 9.91 6.48 -29.04
N SER A 370 9.86 5.16 -29.24
CA SER A 370 8.84 4.52 -30.08
C SER A 370 7.41 4.74 -29.57
N THR A 371 7.20 4.75 -28.26
CA THR A 371 5.89 5.03 -27.65
C THR A 371 5.47 6.48 -27.89
N ILE A 372 6.40 7.43 -27.81
CA ILE A 372 6.13 8.84 -28.10
C ILE A 372 5.76 9.02 -29.57
N CYS A 373 6.59 8.51 -30.50
CA CYS A 373 6.31 8.60 -31.93
C CYS A 373 4.91 8.04 -32.25
N LYS A 374 4.58 6.84 -31.73
CA LYS A 374 3.28 6.19 -31.93
C LYS A 374 2.12 6.99 -31.34
N ASN A 375 2.26 7.48 -30.11
CA ASN A 375 1.19 8.20 -29.43
C ASN A 375 0.95 9.56 -30.08
N VAL A 376 2.01 10.29 -30.45
CA VAL A 376 1.93 11.59 -31.12
C VAL A 376 1.32 11.43 -32.51
N SER A 377 1.72 10.42 -33.29
CA SER A 377 1.16 10.20 -34.64
C SER A 377 -0.34 9.90 -34.64
N ALA A 378 -0.88 9.34 -33.55
CA ALA A 378 -2.28 8.97 -33.43
C ALA A 378 -3.11 9.95 -32.57
N ALA A 379 -2.47 10.98 -32.00
CA ALA A 379 -3.09 11.84 -31.01
C ALA A 379 -4.03 12.87 -31.65
N LYS A 380 -5.27 12.92 -31.14
CA LYS A 380 -6.22 14.04 -31.37
C LYS A 380 -6.11 15.13 -30.30
N ASN A 381 -5.55 14.77 -29.14
CA ASN A 381 -5.37 15.61 -27.96
C ASN A 381 -3.93 15.47 -27.46
N PHE A 382 -3.49 16.39 -26.60
CA PHE A 382 -2.14 16.35 -26.04
C PHE A 382 -1.79 14.99 -25.40
N VAL A 383 -0.58 14.49 -25.73
CA VAL A 383 -0.06 13.25 -25.16
C VAL A 383 0.57 13.54 -23.80
N VAL A 384 -0.12 13.15 -22.74
CA VAL A 384 0.37 13.33 -21.37
C VAL A 384 1.60 12.46 -21.06
N PRO A 385 2.59 12.99 -20.31
CA PRO A 385 3.88 12.31 -20.10
C PRO A 385 3.81 11.02 -19.28
N GLU A 386 2.77 10.86 -18.46
CA GLU A 386 2.56 9.64 -17.66
C GLU A 386 2.34 8.38 -18.50
N ARG A 387 1.96 8.52 -19.79
CA ARG A 387 1.76 7.39 -20.70
C ARG A 387 3.06 6.72 -21.17
N PHE A 388 4.20 7.31 -20.88
CA PHE A 388 5.49 6.80 -21.34
C PHE A 388 6.15 5.91 -20.27
N PRO A 389 6.93 4.89 -20.66
CA PRO A 389 7.74 4.15 -19.71
C PRO A 389 8.62 5.08 -18.88
N PRO A 390 8.91 4.82 -17.60
CA PRO A 390 9.85 5.63 -16.82
C PRO A 390 11.24 5.66 -17.47
N THR A 391 12.01 6.72 -17.19
CA THR A 391 13.43 6.78 -17.57
C THR A 391 14.24 5.68 -16.87
N THR A 392 15.45 5.40 -17.38
CA THR A 392 16.39 4.47 -16.72
C THR A 392 16.71 4.93 -15.30
N SER A 393 16.90 6.23 -15.08
CA SER A 393 17.16 6.81 -13.76
C SER A 393 15.97 6.63 -12.80
N ALA A 394 14.75 6.92 -13.25
CA ALA A 394 13.54 6.68 -12.45
C ALA A 394 13.36 5.19 -12.13
N THR A 395 13.67 4.31 -13.10
CA THR A 395 13.59 2.86 -12.94
C THR A 395 14.61 2.32 -11.95
N LYS A 396 15.84 2.85 -11.94
CA LYS A 396 16.86 2.54 -10.92
C LYS A 396 16.33 2.73 -9.50
N HIS A 397 15.77 3.90 -9.20
CA HIS A 397 15.23 4.19 -7.87
C HIS A 397 14.00 3.35 -7.54
N HIS A 398 13.15 3.08 -8.54
CA HIS A 398 12.02 2.17 -8.39
C HIS A 398 12.51 0.77 -8.00
N ALA A 399 13.47 0.21 -8.73
CA ALA A 399 14.07 -1.10 -8.49
C ALA A 399 14.68 -1.23 -7.09
N LEU A 400 15.52 -0.28 -6.67
CA LEU A 400 16.15 -0.32 -5.35
C LEU A 400 15.12 -0.32 -4.21
N ARG A 401 14.08 0.51 -4.32
CA ARG A 401 12.98 0.51 -3.35
C ARG A 401 12.24 -0.84 -3.31
N LYS A 402 12.10 -1.52 -4.44
CA LYS A 402 11.44 -2.85 -4.48
C LYS A 402 12.28 -3.91 -3.83
N HIS A 403 13.58 -3.92 -4.08
CA HIS A 403 14.47 -4.94 -3.53
C HIS A 403 14.43 -4.94 -2.01
N GLY A 404 14.56 -3.76 -1.38
CA GLY A 404 14.44 -3.63 0.09
C GLY A 404 13.11 -4.17 0.63
N LEU A 405 11.98 -3.86 -0.04
CA LEU A 405 10.66 -4.36 0.35
C LEU A 405 10.50 -5.88 0.15
N ASN A 406 11.04 -6.43 -0.93
CA ASN A 406 10.94 -7.85 -1.23
C ASN A 406 11.72 -8.66 -0.20
N CYS A 407 12.94 -8.22 0.12
CA CYS A 407 13.79 -8.80 1.17
C CYS A 407 13.12 -8.74 2.55
N SER A 408 12.54 -7.60 2.94
CA SER A 408 11.86 -7.48 4.25
C SER A 408 10.65 -8.40 4.37
N ARG A 409 9.85 -8.52 3.31
CA ARG A 409 8.65 -9.38 3.26
C ARG A 409 8.97 -10.87 3.09
N ALA A 410 10.10 -11.22 2.47
CA ALA A 410 10.55 -12.60 2.30
C ALA A 410 11.24 -13.14 3.57
N CYS A 411 12.15 -12.37 4.17
CA CYS A 411 12.92 -12.81 5.34
C CYS A 411 12.16 -12.66 6.65
N GLY A 412 11.18 -11.74 6.73
CA GLY A 412 10.38 -11.49 7.94
C GLY A 412 11.20 -11.14 9.19
N SER A 413 12.46 -10.71 9.01
CA SER A 413 13.43 -10.29 10.03
C SER A 413 14.31 -9.11 9.59
N CYS A 414 14.14 -8.61 8.36
CA CYS A 414 14.90 -7.45 7.85
C CYS A 414 14.01 -6.21 7.94
N GLN A 415 14.00 -5.55 9.09
CA GLN A 415 13.28 -4.29 9.29
C GLN A 415 14.16 -3.03 9.12
N ASP A 416 15.46 -3.17 8.86
CA ASP A 416 16.33 -2.01 8.65
C ASP A 416 16.64 -1.84 7.16
N GLY A 417 16.05 -0.80 6.56
CA GLY A 417 16.30 -0.35 5.19
C GLY A 417 16.01 1.14 5.03
#